data_AF-A0AAU6LKZ8-F1
#
_entry.id   AF-A0AAU6LKZ8-F1
#
_cell.length_a   1.000
_cell.length_b   1.000
_cell.length_c   1.000
_cell.angle_alpha   90.00
_cell.angle_beta   90.00
_cell.angle_gamma   90.00
#
_symmetry.space_group_name_H-M   'P 1'
#
loop_
_entity.id
_entity.type
_entity.pdbx_description
1 polymer ?
#
loop_
_entity_poly.entity_id
_entity_poly.type
_entity_poly.pdbx_seq_one_letter_code
_entity_poly.pdbx_strand_id
1 'polypeptide(L)'
;MSTADATATPRRPGREAELLQLPAWCGPAAASLAVCLGWATTTWIALHLRADVTLHTVALFVHLASLVLGFGAVLAIDYYGALWLTGRKTLREVLDFTAPLHIPVWAGLGGLLFSGAFLHPDLSSPLTCVKLGLVLLLSLNGVHASALHHRLAAVDGGPVSRRLMIRGAVTASVSQAAWWGAVAIGFLNSQR
;
A
#
# COMPACT_ATOMS: atom_id res chain seq x y z
N MET A 1 -43.12 -15.24 52.19
CA MET A 1 -43.20 -16.20 51.06
C MET A 1 -42.53 -15.56 49.84
N SER A 2 -41.46 -16.22 49.38
CA SER A 2 -40.78 -16.21 48.07
C SER A 2 -40.45 -14.90 47.34
N THR A 3 -39.15 -14.63 47.32
CA THR A 3 -38.34 -13.98 46.28
C THR A 3 -38.46 -14.66 44.91
N ALA A 4 -38.36 -13.89 43.83
CA ALA A 4 -37.81 -14.36 42.54
C ALA A 4 -37.37 -13.14 41.69
N ASP A 5 -36.15 -12.69 41.97
CA ASP A 5 -35.37 -11.79 41.13
C ASP A 5 -34.87 -12.61 39.91
N ALA A 6 -35.44 -12.34 38.75
CA ALA A 6 -35.07 -13.00 37.50
C ALA A 6 -33.76 -12.39 36.98
N THR A 7 -32.66 -12.93 37.48
CA THR A 7 -31.30 -12.69 36.98
C THR A 7 -31.19 -13.14 35.52
N ALA A 8 -31.36 -12.18 34.61
CA ALA A 8 -31.05 -12.36 33.19
C ALA A 8 -29.56 -12.65 33.04
N THR A 9 -29.23 -13.92 32.76
CA THR A 9 -27.87 -14.37 32.49
C THR A 9 -27.41 -13.76 31.16
N PRO A 10 -26.24 -13.08 31.09
CA PRO A 10 -25.73 -12.58 29.82
C PRO A 10 -25.42 -13.79 28.92
N ARG A 11 -26.09 -13.87 27.75
CA ARG A 11 -25.75 -14.82 26.68
C ARG A 11 -24.27 -14.65 26.35
N ARG A 12 -23.44 -15.63 26.72
CA ARG A 12 -22.07 -15.71 26.22
C ARG A 12 -22.13 -15.76 24.69
N PRO A 13 -21.40 -14.89 23.97
CA PRO A 13 -21.31 -15.01 22.51
C PRO A 13 -20.87 -16.44 22.18
N GLY A 14 -21.57 -17.07 21.23
CA GLY A 14 -21.37 -18.49 20.90
C GLY A 14 -19.92 -18.74 20.48
N ARG A 15 -19.31 -19.82 20.99
CA ARG A 15 -17.97 -20.31 20.64
C ARG A 15 -17.74 -20.40 19.12
N GLU A 16 -18.79 -20.57 18.33
CA GLU A 16 -18.76 -20.58 16.87
C GLU A 16 -18.35 -19.22 16.27
N ALA A 17 -18.72 -18.11 16.90
CA ALA A 17 -18.31 -16.76 16.51
C ALA A 17 -16.83 -16.47 16.84
N GLU A 18 -16.24 -17.20 17.78
CA GLU A 18 -14.81 -17.12 18.12
C GLU A 18 -13.97 -17.99 17.18
N LEU A 19 -14.50 -19.15 16.74
CA LEU A 19 -13.84 -20.03 15.78
C LEU A 19 -13.81 -19.47 14.34
N LEU A 20 -14.75 -18.59 13.99
CA LEU A 20 -14.76 -17.88 12.70
C LEU A 20 -13.98 -16.55 12.73
N GLN A 21 -13.43 -16.14 13.88
CA GLN A 21 -12.52 -14.99 13.93
C GLN A 21 -11.16 -15.38 13.33
N LEU A 22 -11.04 -15.18 12.02
CA LEU A 22 -9.78 -15.34 11.33
C LEU A 22 -8.70 -14.46 12.00
N PRO A 23 -7.48 -14.98 12.17
CA PRO A 23 -6.40 -14.20 12.73
C PRO A 23 -6.17 -12.87 12.00
N ALA A 24 -5.90 -11.80 12.74
CA ALA A 24 -5.70 -10.46 12.19
C ALA A 24 -4.51 -10.32 11.19
N TRP A 25 -3.71 -11.38 11.01
CA TRP A 25 -2.63 -11.45 10.02
C TRP A 25 -3.06 -12.08 8.69
N CYS A 26 -4.20 -12.79 8.63
CA CYS A 26 -4.66 -13.47 7.42
C CYS A 26 -4.99 -12.48 6.30
N GLY A 27 -5.64 -11.36 6.61
CA GLY A 27 -5.97 -10.33 5.61
C GLY A 27 -4.72 -9.76 4.92
N PRO A 28 -3.76 -9.19 5.67
CA PRO A 28 -2.51 -8.71 5.10
C PRO A 28 -1.70 -9.80 4.36
N ALA A 29 -1.68 -11.04 4.87
CA ALA A 29 -0.97 -12.14 4.19
C ALA A 29 -1.60 -12.48 2.84
N ALA A 30 -2.93 -12.57 2.77
CA ALA A 30 -3.65 -12.81 1.52
C ALA A 30 -3.46 -11.65 0.52
N ALA A 31 -3.50 -10.40 1.00
CA ALA A 31 -3.23 -9.23 0.17
C ALA A 31 -1.78 -9.21 -0.37
N SER A 32 -0.79 -9.54 0.46
CA SER A 32 0.60 -9.66 0.01
C SER A 32 0.78 -10.77 -1.03
N LEU A 33 0.11 -11.91 -0.86
CA LEU A 33 0.11 -12.97 -1.86
C LEU A 33 -0.51 -12.51 -3.18
N ALA A 34 -1.66 -11.82 -3.13
CA ALA A 34 -2.30 -11.25 -4.32
C ALA A 34 -1.40 -10.24 -5.03
N VAL A 35 -0.68 -9.39 -4.28
CA VAL A 35 0.32 -8.46 -4.82
C VAL A 35 1.45 -9.20 -5.54
N CYS A 36 2.02 -10.25 -4.92
CA CYS A 36 3.08 -11.05 -5.53
C CYS A 36 2.60 -11.70 -6.83
N LEU A 37 1.40 -12.27 -6.82
CA LEU A 37 0.80 -12.90 -8.00
C LEU A 37 0.55 -11.86 -9.09
N GLY A 38 -0.07 -10.73 -8.77
CA GLY A 38 -0.33 -9.65 -9.74
C GLY A 38 0.96 -9.12 -10.36
N TRP A 39 1.98 -8.85 -9.56
CA TRP A 39 3.31 -8.43 -10.03
C TRP A 39 3.97 -9.47 -10.93
N ALA A 40 3.89 -10.76 -10.57
CA ALA A 40 4.44 -11.85 -11.37
C ALA A 40 3.69 -11.97 -12.71
N THR A 41 2.37 -11.89 -12.68
CA THR A 41 1.52 -11.91 -13.89
C THR A 41 1.84 -10.74 -14.81
N THR A 42 1.96 -9.51 -14.29
CA THR A 42 2.29 -8.35 -15.13
C THR A 42 3.68 -8.47 -15.75
N THR A 43 4.65 -8.98 -15.00
CA THR A 43 6.02 -9.22 -15.51
C THR A 43 6.01 -10.31 -16.58
N TRP A 44 5.24 -11.38 -16.37
CA TRP A 44 5.05 -12.45 -17.36
C TRP A 44 4.41 -11.95 -18.65
N ILE A 45 3.33 -11.16 -18.54
CA ILE A 45 2.64 -10.56 -19.69
C ILE A 45 3.61 -9.69 -20.47
N ALA A 46 4.41 -8.87 -19.78
CA ALA A 46 5.38 -7.97 -20.40
C ALA A 46 6.44 -8.68 -21.25
N LEU A 47 6.75 -9.95 -20.93
CA LEU A 47 7.70 -10.77 -21.69
C LEU A 47 7.11 -11.34 -22.99
N HIS A 48 5.80 -11.50 -23.05
CA HIS A 48 5.11 -12.17 -24.16
C HIS A 48 4.40 -11.20 -25.10
N LEU A 49 4.12 -9.97 -24.64
CA LEU A 49 3.40 -8.97 -25.42
C LEU A 49 4.37 -8.14 -26.27
N ARG A 50 4.05 -8.00 -27.56
CA ARG A 50 4.69 -7.04 -28.45
C ARG A 50 3.75 -5.86 -28.65
N ALA A 51 4.03 -4.74 -28.01
CA ALA A 51 3.26 -3.51 -28.17
C ALA A 51 3.67 -2.77 -29.47
N ASP A 52 2.66 -2.41 -30.28
CA ASP A 52 2.79 -1.44 -31.37
C ASP A 52 3.18 -0.05 -30.82
N VAL A 53 3.81 0.81 -31.65
CA VAL A 53 4.20 2.17 -31.29
C VAL A 53 3.07 3.00 -30.66
N THR A 54 1.84 2.87 -31.18
CA THR A 54 0.66 3.60 -30.69
C THR A 54 0.29 3.14 -29.30
N LEU A 55 0.29 1.81 -29.09
CA LEU A 55 0.02 1.21 -27.78
C LEU A 55 1.10 1.60 -26.77
N HIS A 56 2.35 1.66 -27.21
CA HIS A 56 3.48 2.10 -26.37
C HIS A 56 3.31 3.55 -25.92
N THR A 57 2.95 4.49 -26.81
CA THR A 57 2.74 5.90 -26.45
C THR A 57 1.59 6.07 -25.47
N VAL A 58 0.46 5.41 -25.71
CA VAL A 58 -0.69 5.43 -24.78
C VAL A 58 -0.30 4.84 -23.43
N ALA A 59 0.40 3.70 -23.42
CA ALA A 59 0.88 3.08 -22.20
C ALA A 59 1.81 4.01 -21.42
N LEU A 60 2.72 4.72 -22.09
CA LEU A 60 3.63 5.67 -21.45
C LEU A 60 2.87 6.84 -20.81
N PHE A 61 1.90 7.41 -21.51
CA PHE A 61 1.05 8.46 -20.95
C PHE A 61 0.28 7.98 -19.70
N VAL A 62 -0.37 6.81 -19.80
CA VAL A 62 -1.09 6.20 -18.68
C VAL A 62 -0.12 5.90 -17.53
N HIS A 63 1.11 5.46 -17.82
CA HIS A 63 2.14 5.19 -16.82
C HIS A 63 2.51 6.47 -16.05
N LEU A 64 2.75 7.57 -16.76
CA LEU A 64 3.09 8.86 -16.14
C LEU A 64 1.91 9.45 -15.35
N ALA A 65 0.68 9.37 -15.88
CA ALA A 65 -0.51 9.79 -15.15
C ALA A 65 -0.70 8.98 -13.86
N SER A 66 -0.47 7.66 -13.94
CA SER A 66 -0.55 6.75 -12.79
C SER A 66 0.56 7.03 -11.77
N LEU A 67 1.76 7.39 -12.23
CA LEU A 67 2.86 7.85 -11.39
C LEU A 67 2.43 9.10 -10.61
N VAL A 68 1.91 10.13 -11.30
CA VAL A 68 1.47 11.37 -10.66
C VAL A 68 0.35 11.09 -9.64
N LEU A 69 -0.62 10.26 -9.99
CA LEU A 69 -1.72 9.89 -9.09
C LEU A 69 -1.22 9.17 -7.83
N GLY A 70 -0.47 8.08 -8.02
CA GLY A 70 -0.02 7.23 -6.92
C GLY A 70 1.04 7.89 -6.07
N PHE A 71 2.12 8.39 -6.70
CA PHE A 71 3.22 9.03 -5.98
C PHE A 71 2.80 10.37 -5.39
N GLY A 72 1.97 11.15 -6.09
CA GLY A 72 1.40 12.39 -5.56
C GLY A 72 0.58 12.17 -4.29
N ALA A 73 -0.22 11.10 -4.25
CA ALA A 73 -0.95 10.72 -3.04
C ALA A 73 0.00 10.32 -1.89
N VAL A 74 1.08 9.59 -2.18
CA VAL A 74 2.11 9.26 -1.16
C VAL A 74 2.80 10.52 -0.62
N LEU A 75 3.17 11.46 -1.48
CA LEU A 75 3.76 12.74 -1.06
C LEU A 75 2.79 13.55 -0.18
N ALA A 76 1.49 13.53 -0.50
CA ALA A 76 0.48 14.16 0.34
C ALA A 76 0.38 13.49 1.72
N ILE A 77 0.40 12.16 1.79
CA ILE A 77 0.42 11.41 3.06
C ILE A 77 1.64 11.80 3.89
N ASP A 78 2.83 11.82 3.28
CA ASP A 78 4.08 12.13 3.98
C ASP A 78 4.15 13.59 4.44
N TYR A 79 3.58 14.52 3.66
CA TYR A 79 3.43 15.91 4.08
C TYR A 79 2.59 16.05 5.36
N TYR A 80 1.45 15.36 5.43
CA TYR A 80 0.62 15.34 6.64
C TYR A 80 1.34 14.65 7.82
N GLY A 81 2.09 13.59 7.55
CA GLY A 81 2.98 12.97 8.54
C GLY A 81 4.00 13.96 9.11
N ALA A 82 4.62 14.78 8.27
CA ALA A 82 5.55 15.83 8.69
C ALA A 82 4.87 16.95 9.51
N LEU A 83 3.63 17.33 9.15
CA LEU A 83 2.84 18.29 9.95
C LEU A 83 2.53 17.73 11.34
N TRP A 84 2.29 16.43 11.47
CA TRP A 84 2.13 15.80 12.77
C TRP A 84 3.43 15.76 13.58
N LEU A 85 4.56 15.40 12.95
CA LEU A 85 5.87 15.41 13.61
C LEU A 85 6.29 16.80 14.11
N THR A 86 5.83 17.87 13.44
CA THR A 86 6.06 19.26 13.85
C THR A 86 5.02 19.79 14.83
N GLY A 87 4.07 18.95 15.29
CA GLY A 87 3.02 19.32 16.24
C GLY A 87 1.93 20.22 15.67
N ARG A 88 1.89 20.44 14.35
CA ARG A 88 0.89 21.27 13.66
C ARG A 88 -0.43 20.55 13.40
N LYS A 89 -0.41 19.22 13.46
CA LYS A 89 -1.59 18.35 13.31
C LYS A 89 -1.58 17.25 14.35
N THR A 90 -2.76 16.87 14.81
CA THR A 90 -2.94 15.68 15.64
C THR A 90 -2.88 14.42 14.80
N LEU A 91 -2.57 13.28 15.42
CA LEU A 91 -2.55 12.00 14.71
C LEU A 91 -3.93 11.65 14.12
N ARG A 92 -5.03 11.95 14.83
CA ARG A 92 -6.38 11.72 14.33
C ARG A 92 -6.65 12.51 13.04
N GLU A 93 -6.31 13.81 13.01
CA GLU A 93 -6.44 14.61 11.78
C GLU A 93 -5.62 14.05 10.62
N VAL A 94 -4.42 13.54 10.88
CA VAL A 94 -3.61 12.88 9.85
C VAL A 94 -4.28 11.61 9.35
N LEU A 95 -4.77 10.75 10.24
CA LEU A 95 -5.44 9.51 9.85
C LEU A 95 -6.72 9.79 9.05
N ASP A 96 -7.55 10.72 9.50
CA ASP A 96 -8.79 11.08 8.81
C ASP A 96 -8.52 11.64 7.40
N PHE A 97 -7.48 12.47 7.25
CA PHE A 97 -7.11 13.02 5.95
C PHE A 97 -6.43 12.00 5.03
N THR A 98 -5.61 11.10 5.58
CA THR A 98 -4.83 10.14 4.79
C THR A 98 -5.60 8.87 4.44
N ALA A 99 -6.67 8.54 5.17
CA ALA A 99 -7.55 7.41 4.89
C ALA A 99 -8.03 7.34 3.43
N PRO A 100 -8.64 8.41 2.85
CA PRO A 100 -9.08 8.37 1.46
C PRO A 100 -7.93 8.32 0.45
N LEU A 101 -6.72 8.76 0.82
CA LEU A 101 -5.55 8.78 -0.07
C LEU A 101 -4.99 7.37 -0.37
N HIS A 102 -5.37 6.36 0.40
CA HIS A 102 -5.02 4.97 0.06
C HIS A 102 -5.62 4.54 -1.30
N ILE A 103 -6.79 5.05 -1.67
CA ILE A 103 -7.44 4.73 -2.95
C ILE A 103 -6.58 5.19 -4.15
N PRO A 104 -6.19 6.48 -4.28
CA PRO A 104 -5.32 6.91 -5.38
C PRO A 104 -3.93 6.28 -5.33
N VAL A 105 -3.38 5.95 -4.15
CA VAL A 105 -2.11 5.19 -4.05
C VAL A 105 -2.24 3.83 -4.75
N TRP A 106 -3.27 3.05 -4.40
CA TRP A 106 -3.48 1.73 -5.00
C TRP A 106 -3.89 1.81 -6.47
N ALA A 107 -4.72 2.78 -6.85
CA ALA A 107 -5.12 3.01 -8.24
C ALA A 107 -3.90 3.38 -9.10
N GLY A 108 -3.05 4.30 -8.63
CA GLY A 108 -1.82 4.67 -9.30
C GLY A 108 -0.84 3.49 -9.42
N LEU A 109 -0.67 2.70 -8.35
CA LEU A 109 0.18 1.51 -8.38
C LEU A 109 -0.33 0.44 -9.36
N GLY A 110 -1.64 0.18 -9.38
CA GLY A 110 -2.28 -0.71 -10.35
C GLY A 110 -2.10 -0.21 -11.78
N GLY A 111 -2.29 1.09 -12.01
CA GLY A 111 -2.05 1.73 -13.29
C GLY A 111 -0.59 1.61 -13.74
N LEU A 112 0.37 1.77 -12.83
CA LEU A 112 1.81 1.61 -13.11
C LEU A 112 2.17 0.17 -13.49
N LEU A 113 1.66 -0.82 -12.75
CA LEU A 113 1.88 -2.24 -13.04
C LEU A 113 1.27 -2.63 -14.39
N PHE A 114 0.03 -2.22 -14.64
CA PHE A 114 -0.67 -2.52 -15.87
C PHE A 114 -0.02 -1.87 -17.08
N SER A 115 0.16 -0.54 -17.06
CA SER A 115 0.79 0.19 -18.16
C SER A 115 2.25 -0.22 -18.38
N GLY A 116 2.98 -0.52 -17.30
CA GLY A 116 4.37 -0.97 -17.37
C GLY A 116 4.56 -2.27 -18.15
N ALA A 117 3.54 -3.15 -18.18
CA ALA A 117 3.59 -4.37 -18.97
C ALA A 117 3.68 -4.11 -20.49
N PHE A 118 3.20 -2.95 -20.96
CA PHE A 118 3.23 -2.55 -22.37
C PHE A 118 4.47 -1.72 -22.75
N LEU A 119 5.35 -1.43 -21.77
CA LEU A 119 6.56 -0.63 -21.98
C LEU A 119 7.82 -1.47 -22.27
N HIS A 120 7.66 -2.78 -22.55
CA HIS A 120 8.74 -3.71 -22.87
C HIS A 120 9.94 -3.62 -21.90
N PRO A 121 9.80 -4.10 -20.65
CA PRO A 121 10.91 -4.11 -19.70
C PRO A 121 12.03 -5.03 -20.20
N ASP A 122 13.22 -4.48 -20.38
CA ASP A 122 14.43 -5.27 -20.65
C ASP A 122 14.92 -5.94 -19.36
N LEU A 123 14.60 -7.23 -19.19
CA LEU A 123 15.03 -8.03 -18.03
C LEU A 123 16.51 -8.43 -18.06
N SER A 124 17.22 -8.22 -19.17
CA SER A 124 18.67 -8.40 -19.21
C SER A 124 19.41 -7.25 -18.51
N SER A 125 18.75 -6.08 -18.40
CA SER A 125 19.26 -4.92 -17.69
C SER A 125 19.13 -5.07 -16.16
N PRO A 126 20.24 -5.05 -15.41
CA PRO A 126 20.20 -5.10 -13.95
C PRO A 126 19.35 -3.98 -13.34
N LEU A 127 19.33 -2.80 -13.98
CA LEU A 127 18.53 -1.66 -13.53
C LEU A 127 17.03 -1.95 -13.61
N THR A 128 16.55 -2.57 -14.70
CA THR A 128 15.15 -2.95 -14.84
C THR A 128 14.75 -3.96 -13.77
N CYS A 129 15.61 -4.95 -13.48
CA CYS A 129 15.37 -5.92 -12.40
C CYS A 129 15.30 -5.24 -11.03
N VAL A 130 16.20 -4.30 -10.73
CA VAL A 130 16.13 -3.50 -9.50
C VAL A 130 14.84 -2.70 -9.44
N LYS A 131 14.43 -2.03 -10.54
CA LYS A 131 13.17 -1.28 -10.61
C LYS A 131 11.96 -2.17 -10.30
N LEU A 132 11.88 -3.36 -10.92
CA LEU A 132 10.78 -4.29 -10.67
C LEU A 132 10.77 -4.79 -9.22
N GLY A 133 11.95 -5.05 -8.63
CA GLY A 133 12.09 -5.36 -7.22
C GLY A 133 11.63 -4.23 -6.29
N LEU A 134 11.95 -2.97 -6.62
CA LEU A 134 11.46 -1.79 -5.89
C LEU A 134 9.95 -1.65 -5.97
N VAL A 135 9.34 -1.93 -7.14
CA VAL A 135 7.87 -1.91 -7.31
C VAL A 135 7.21 -3.01 -6.45
N LEU A 136 7.80 -4.21 -6.39
CA LEU A 136 7.31 -5.28 -5.52
C LEU A 136 7.43 -4.89 -4.04
N LEU A 137 8.59 -4.38 -3.62
CA LEU A 137 8.84 -3.90 -2.27
C LEU A 137 7.82 -2.81 -1.88
N LEU A 138 7.58 -1.86 -2.79
CA LEU A 138 6.62 -0.80 -2.60
C LEU A 138 5.20 -1.34 -2.40
N SER A 139 4.79 -2.29 -3.23
CA SER A 139 3.46 -2.90 -3.18
C SER A 139 3.23 -3.66 -1.86
N LEU A 140 4.22 -4.45 -1.43
CA LEU A 140 4.19 -5.15 -0.14
C LEU A 140 4.20 -4.19 1.05
N ASN A 141 5.05 -3.16 0.99
CA ASN A 141 5.07 -2.11 2.00
C ASN A 141 3.71 -1.37 2.06
N GLY A 142 3.03 -1.17 0.93
CA GLY A 142 1.67 -0.61 0.87
C GLY A 142 0.61 -1.45 1.59
N VAL A 143 0.69 -2.78 1.49
CA VAL A 143 -0.18 -3.70 2.28
C VAL A 143 0.08 -3.52 3.78
N HIS A 144 1.36 -3.51 4.17
CA HIS A 144 1.75 -3.31 5.56
C HIS A 144 1.37 -1.92 6.09
N ALA A 145 1.51 -0.87 5.28
CA ALA A 145 1.12 0.50 5.58
C ALA A 145 -0.39 0.60 5.80
N SER A 146 -1.19 -0.03 4.94
CA SER A 146 -2.65 -0.06 5.06
C SER A 146 -3.04 -0.76 6.37
N ALA A 147 -2.46 -1.92 6.67
CA ALA A 147 -2.72 -2.63 7.92
C ALA A 147 -2.27 -1.82 9.17
N LEU A 148 -1.18 -1.06 9.06
CA LEU A 148 -0.69 -0.18 10.10
C LEU A 148 -1.64 1.01 10.34
N HIS A 149 -2.14 1.62 9.27
CA HIS A 149 -3.13 2.70 9.33
C HIS A 149 -4.39 2.26 10.07
N HIS A 150 -4.95 1.08 9.73
CA HIS A 150 -6.11 0.53 10.43
C HIS A 150 -5.85 0.30 11.92
N ARG A 151 -4.64 -0.18 12.28
CA ARG A 151 -4.26 -0.36 13.69
C ARG A 151 -4.11 0.95 14.43
N LEU A 152 -3.60 2.00 13.78
CA LEU A 152 -3.48 3.34 14.35
C LEU A 152 -4.86 3.98 14.53
N ALA A 153 -5.76 3.83 13.55
CA ALA A 153 -7.13 4.33 13.62
C ALA A 153 -7.98 3.65 14.71
N ALA A 154 -7.67 2.39 15.04
CA ALA A 154 -8.33 1.66 16.12
C ALA A 154 -7.85 2.04 17.54
N VAL A 155 -6.83 2.91 17.68
CA VAL A 155 -6.39 3.40 18.99
C VAL A 155 -7.29 4.55 19.42
N ASP A 156 -8.27 4.28 20.28
CA ASP A 156 -9.17 5.31 20.81
C ASP A 156 -8.54 6.08 21.97
N GLY A 157 -8.15 7.33 21.72
CA GLY A 157 -7.84 8.36 22.74
C GLY A 157 -6.60 8.13 23.60
N GLY A 158 -5.98 6.95 23.53
CA GLY A 158 -4.77 6.61 24.27
C GLY A 158 -3.46 6.99 23.55
N PRO A 159 -2.33 7.02 24.28
CA PRO A 159 -1.02 7.27 23.67
C PRO A 159 -0.65 6.15 22.71
N VAL A 160 -0.22 6.52 21.50
CA VAL A 160 0.27 5.55 20.52
C VAL A 160 1.60 4.96 20.98
N SER A 161 1.69 3.62 20.95
CA SER A 161 2.93 2.95 21.35
C SER A 161 4.11 3.36 20.46
N ARG A 162 5.28 3.57 21.08
CA ARG A 162 6.54 3.90 20.38
C ARG A 162 6.86 2.90 19.25
N ARG A 163 6.53 1.63 19.45
CA ARG A 163 6.71 0.58 18.44
C ARG A 163 5.89 0.84 17.17
N LEU A 164 4.65 1.32 17.32
CA LEU A 164 3.78 1.62 16.18
C LEU A 164 4.26 2.86 15.41
N MET A 165 4.75 3.88 16.14
CA MET A 165 5.39 5.05 15.54
C MET A 165 6.65 4.68 14.74
N ILE A 166 7.55 3.86 15.32
CA ILE A 166 8.76 3.40 14.62
C ILE A 166 8.38 2.62 13.36
N ARG A 167 7.38 1.74 13.44
CA ARG A 167 6.88 1.02 12.25
C ARG A 167 6.36 1.97 11.18
N GLY A 168 5.63 3.03 11.57
CA GLY A 168 5.18 4.06 10.64
C GLY A 168 6.33 4.78 9.95
N ALA A 169 7.33 5.21 10.72
CA ALA A 169 8.52 5.85 10.18
C ALA A 169 9.28 4.94 9.21
N VAL A 170 9.50 3.67 9.57
CA VAL A 170 10.15 2.69 8.68
C VAL A 170 9.35 2.50 7.39
N THR A 171 8.03 2.31 7.49
CA THR A 171 7.15 2.14 6.33
C THR A 171 7.18 3.36 5.40
N ALA A 172 7.16 4.59 5.95
CA ALA A 172 7.27 5.81 5.15
C ALA A 172 8.64 5.91 4.46
N SER A 173 9.74 5.66 5.18
CA SER A 173 11.09 5.69 4.62
C SER A 173 11.29 4.66 3.51
N VAL A 174 10.81 3.42 3.70
CA VAL A 174 10.86 2.38 2.66
C VAL A 174 10.05 2.79 1.43
N SER A 175 8.87 3.39 1.63
CA SER A 175 8.04 3.91 0.53
C SER A 175 8.78 4.97 -0.28
N GLN A 176 9.34 5.98 0.39
CA GLN A 176 10.09 7.06 -0.26
C GLN A 176 11.31 6.56 -1.02
N ALA A 177 12.12 5.69 -0.41
CA ALA A 177 13.28 5.10 -1.07
C ALA A 177 12.87 4.28 -2.31
N ALA A 178 11.80 3.51 -2.23
CA ALA A 178 11.31 2.69 -3.34
C ALA A 178 10.73 3.54 -4.47
N TRP A 179 9.90 4.54 -4.18
CA TRP A 179 9.35 5.46 -5.16
C TRP A 179 10.44 6.24 -5.89
N TRP A 180 11.31 6.93 -5.14
CA TRP A 180 12.39 7.72 -5.75
C TRP A 180 13.38 6.85 -6.51
N GLY A 181 13.72 5.67 -5.98
CA GLY A 181 14.58 4.71 -6.69
C GLY A 181 13.97 4.25 -8.01
N ALA A 182 12.68 3.89 -8.01
CA ALA A 182 11.99 3.46 -9.23
C ALA A 182 11.85 4.59 -10.26
N VAL A 183 11.58 5.82 -9.82
CA VAL A 183 11.54 7.02 -10.68
C VAL A 183 12.91 7.32 -11.27
N ALA A 184 13.96 7.33 -10.46
CA ALA A 184 15.34 7.58 -10.92
C ALA A 184 15.78 6.54 -11.94
N ILE A 185 15.52 5.25 -11.69
CA ILE A 185 15.83 4.19 -12.66
C ILE A 185 15.00 4.34 -13.94
N GLY A 186 13.71 4.68 -13.81
CA GLY A 186 12.84 4.93 -14.97
C GLY A 186 13.38 6.06 -15.85
N PHE A 187 13.81 7.16 -15.24
CA PHE A 187 14.44 8.27 -15.93
C PHE A 187 15.74 7.84 -16.62
N LEU A 188 16.65 7.17 -15.91
CA LEU A 188 17.92 6.70 -16.47
C LEU A 188 17.73 5.73 -17.66
N ASN A 189 16.73 4.84 -17.57
CA ASN A 189 16.41 3.92 -18.68
C ASN A 189 15.81 4.64 -19.89
N SER A 190 15.15 5.79 -19.72
CA SER A 190 14.59 6.57 -20.85
C SER A 190 15.64 7.37 -21.63
N GLN A 191 16.85 7.52 -21.08
CA GLN A 191 17.96 8.26 -21.68
C GLN A 191 18.94 7.35 -22.46
N ARG A 192 18.68 6.04 -22.51
CA ARG A 192 19.48 5.05 -23.23
C ARG A 192 18.74 4.61 -24.48
#